data_AF-A0A426XDU1-F1
#
_entry.id   AF-A0A426XDU1-F1
#
_cell.length_a   1.000
_cell.length_b   1.000
_cell.length_c   1.000
_cell.angle_alpha   90.00
_cell.angle_beta   90.00
_cell.angle_gamma   90.00
#
_symmetry.space_group_name_H-M   'P 1'
#
loop_
_entity.id
_entity.type
_entity.pdbx_description
1 polymer ?
#
loop_
_entity_poly.entity_id
_entity_poly.type
_entity_poly.pdbx_seq_one_letter_code
_entity_poly.pdbx_strand_id
1 'polypeptide(L)'
;MDALRVDLPKQAIEEYKKLSGFEMGLVRMGWVSLEYGYRLALARLRTRHPIVEIDEDPFTLLLEDADVPMAEEQPFDDSSSPADG
;
A
#
# COMPACT_ATOMS: atom_id res chain seq x y z
N MET A 1 -24.10 30.28 1.14
CA MET A 1 -23.98 29.34 2.27
C MET A 1 -23.62 27.93 1.79
N ASP A 2 -24.16 27.47 0.66
CA ASP A 2 -23.91 26.09 0.16
C ASP A 2 -22.51 25.86 -0.43
N ALA A 3 -21.90 26.86 -1.09
CA ALA A 3 -20.54 26.73 -1.65
C ALA A 3 -19.48 26.43 -0.58
N LEU A 4 -19.52 27.11 0.56
CA LEU A 4 -18.62 26.89 1.70
C LEU A 4 -18.70 25.46 2.26
N ARG A 5 -19.87 24.80 2.17
CA ARG A 5 -20.07 23.41 2.65
C ARG A 5 -19.54 22.36 1.67
N VAL A 6 -19.41 22.70 0.39
CA VAL A 6 -18.87 21.83 -0.66
C VAL A 6 -17.35 21.98 -0.77
N ASP A 7 -16.81 23.14 -0.39
CA ASP A 7 -15.38 23.41 -0.48
C ASP A 7 -14.58 22.85 0.71
N LEU A 8 -15.18 22.80 1.91
CA LEU A 8 -14.57 22.17 3.09
C LEU A 8 -14.22 20.69 2.91
N PRO A 9 -15.11 19.80 2.39
CA PRO A 9 -14.75 18.40 2.15
C PRO A 9 -13.75 18.23 1.01
N LYS A 10 -13.73 19.12 0.01
CA LYS A 10 -12.69 19.09 -1.04
C LYS A 10 -11.31 19.41 -0.47
N GLN A 11 -11.21 20.42 0.39
CA GLN A 11 -9.96 20.78 1.07
C GLN A 11 -9.47 19.63 1.95
N ALA A 12 -10.35 19.02 2.74
CA ALA A 12 -9.99 17.87 3.59
C ALA A 12 -9.47 16.67 2.77
N ILE A 13 -10.06 16.39 1.59
CA ILE A 13 -9.58 15.33 0.69
C ILE A 13 -8.19 15.66 0.13
N GLU A 14 -7.96 16.91 -0.29
CA GLU A 14 -6.67 17.33 -0.82
C GLU A 14 -5.57 17.36 0.26
N GLU A 15 -5.92 17.67 1.50
CA GLU A 15 -5.02 17.54 2.66
C GLU A 15 -4.70 16.07 2.95
N TYR A 16 -5.71 15.20 2.98
CA TYR A 16 -5.53 13.76 3.17
C TYR A 16 -4.60 13.13 2.12
N LYS A 17 -4.78 13.47 0.85
CA LYS A 17 -3.91 12.96 -0.24
C LYS A 17 -2.45 13.40 -0.13
N LYS A 18 -2.16 14.50 0.58
CA LYS A 18 -0.79 15.00 0.81
C LYS A 18 -0.11 14.35 2.01
N LEU A 19 -0.85 13.60 2.83
CA LEU A 19 -0.26 12.91 3.98
C LEU A 19 0.66 11.78 3.49
N SER A 20 1.82 11.65 4.13
CA SER A 20 2.80 10.58 3.83
C SER A 20 2.19 9.18 3.95
N GLY A 21 1.26 8.98 4.89
CA GLY A 21 0.53 7.72 5.05
C GLY A 21 -0.32 7.35 3.83
N PHE A 22 -0.85 8.34 3.09
CA PHE A 22 -1.57 8.09 1.85
C PHE A 22 -0.62 7.63 0.75
N GLU A 23 0.51 8.31 0.56
CA GLU A 23 1.54 7.92 -0.42
C GLU A 23 2.09 6.51 -0.12
N MET A 24 2.45 6.23 1.14
CA MET A 24 2.88 4.91 1.58
C MET A 24 1.81 3.84 1.36
N GLY A 25 0.54 4.18 1.61
CA GLY A 25 -0.60 3.32 1.32
C GLY A 25 -0.69 2.95 -0.16
N LEU A 26 -0.50 3.92 -1.06
CA LEU A 26 -0.47 3.67 -2.51
C LEU A 26 0.69 2.77 -2.92
N VAL A 27 1.89 3.00 -2.38
CA VAL A 27 3.05 2.14 -2.64
C VAL A 27 2.75 0.71 -2.21
N ARG A 28 2.20 0.51 -1.00
CA ARG A 28 1.85 -0.83 -0.49
C ARG A 28 0.80 -1.52 -1.36
N MET A 29 -0.23 -0.80 -1.80
CA MET A 29 -1.27 -1.33 -2.69
C MET A 29 -0.72 -1.72 -4.07
N GLY A 30 0.19 -0.91 -4.62
CA GLY A 30 0.89 -1.23 -5.87
C GLY A 30 1.73 -2.50 -5.74
N TRP A 31 2.43 -2.63 -4.60
CA TRP A 31 3.28 -3.78 -4.30
C TRP A 31 2.47 -5.09 -4.23
N VAL A 32 1.35 -5.10 -3.49
CA VAL A 32 0.46 -6.27 -3.39
C VAL A 32 -0.11 -6.67 -4.76
N SER A 33 -0.47 -5.69 -5.58
CA SER A 33 -1.00 -5.94 -6.92
C SER A 33 0.04 -6.57 -7.84
N LEU A 34 1.29 -6.10 -7.75
CA LEU A 34 2.41 -6.65 -8.49
C LEU A 34 2.73 -8.09 -8.08
N GLU A 35 2.79 -8.36 -6.77
CA GLU A 35 3.01 -9.70 -6.21
C GLU A 35 1.94 -10.68 -6.71
N TYR A 36 0.67 -10.30 -6.64
CA TYR A 36 -0.43 -11.14 -7.12
C TYR A 36 -0.29 -11.46 -8.61
N GLY A 37 0.01 -10.44 -9.43
CA GLY A 37 0.23 -10.61 -10.87
C GLY A 37 1.39 -11.55 -11.17
N TYR A 38 2.50 -11.42 -10.43
CA TYR A 38 3.65 -12.29 -10.54
C TYR A 38 3.31 -13.74 -10.19
N ARG A 39 2.70 -14.00 -9.02
CA ARG A 39 2.30 -15.35 -8.58
C ARG A 39 1.36 -16.02 -9.60
N LEU A 40 0.46 -15.26 -10.21
CA LEU A 40 -0.44 -15.76 -11.25
C LEU A 40 0.31 -16.10 -12.54
N ALA A 41 1.21 -15.23 -13.00
CA ALA A 41 2.04 -15.49 -14.18
C ALA A 41 2.93 -16.72 -13.98
N LEU A 42 3.49 -16.85 -12.78
CA LEU A 42 4.28 -17.98 -12.33
C LEU A 42 3.49 -19.30 -12.37
N ALA A 43 2.28 -19.33 -11.81
CA ALA A 43 1.42 -20.51 -11.86
C ALA A 43 1.07 -20.91 -13.31
N ARG A 44 0.81 -19.93 -14.18
CA ARG A 44 0.56 -20.17 -15.61
C ARG A 44 1.79 -20.69 -16.35
N LEU A 45 2.98 -20.19 -16.02
CA LEU A 45 4.22 -20.68 -16.60
C LEU A 45 4.47 -22.15 -16.21
N ARG A 46 4.34 -22.47 -14.92
CA ARG A 46 4.53 -23.83 -14.40
C ARG A 46 3.54 -24.85 -14.99
N THR A 47 2.27 -24.45 -15.18
CA THR A 47 1.27 -25.33 -15.81
C THR A 47 1.57 -25.61 -17.29
N ARG A 48 2.15 -24.65 -18.01
CA ARG A 48 2.53 -24.83 -19.43
C ARG A 48 3.88 -25.51 -19.61
N HIS A 49 4.82 -25.24 -18.71
CA HIS A 49 6.21 -25.70 -18.79
C HIS A 49 6.69 -26.18 -17.41
N PRO A 50 6.32 -27.40 -17.01
CA PRO A 50 6.58 -27.91 -15.67
C PRO A 50 8.08 -28.18 -15.37
N ILE A 51 8.95 -28.08 -16.36
CA ILE A 51 10.40 -28.27 -16.23
C ILE A 51 11.11 -26.93 -15.94
N VAL A 52 10.43 -25.80 -16.07
CA VAL A 52 11.02 -24.48 -15.82
C VAL A 52 11.14 -24.27 -14.31
N GLU A 53 12.35 -24.42 -13.80
CA GLU A 53 12.75 -23.97 -12.48
C GLU A 53 12.96 -22.45 -12.49
N ILE A 54 12.54 -21.80 -11.41
CA ILE A 54 12.79 -20.38 -11.17
C ILE A 54 13.74 -20.32 -9.99
N ASP A 55 14.87 -19.69 -10.22
CA ASP A 55 16.04 -19.67 -9.34
C ASP A 55 15.73 -18.99 -8.00
N GLU A 56 15.14 -17.80 -8.05
CA GLU A 56 14.74 -17.03 -6.88
C GLU A 56 13.40 -16.32 -7.13
N ASP A 57 12.48 -16.42 -6.17
CA ASP A 57 11.23 -15.66 -6.18
C ASP A 57 11.44 -14.36 -5.39
N PRO A 58 11.40 -13.17 -6.04
CA PRO A 58 11.60 -11.89 -5.35
C PRO A 58 10.48 -11.56 -4.35
N PHE A 59 9.42 -12.37 -4.29
CA PHE A 59 8.28 -12.24 -3.39
C PHE A 59 8.25 -13.31 -2.28
N THR A 60 9.22 -14.23 -2.25
CA THR A 60 9.38 -15.09 -1.08
C THR A 60 9.96 -14.28 0.07
N LEU A 61 9.24 -14.23 1.20
CA LEU A 61 9.78 -13.69 2.45
C LEU A 61 11.03 -14.48 2.82
N LEU A 62 12.18 -13.84 2.67
CA LEU A 62 13.43 -14.38 3.17
C LEU A 62 13.40 -14.35 4.70
N LEU A 63 14.07 -15.31 5.34
CA LEU A 63 14.16 -15.35 6.80
C LEU A 63 14.83 -14.07 7.34
N GLU A 64 15.76 -13.47 6.58
CA GLU A 64 16.33 -12.16 6.91
C GLU A 64 15.30 -11.01 6.92
N ASP A 65 14.30 -11.06 6.03
CA ASP A 65 13.22 -10.05 5.97
C ASP A 65 12.15 -10.29 7.04
N ALA A 66 12.05 -11.51 7.59
CA ALA A 66 11.15 -11.83 8.70
C ALA A 66 11.64 -11.23 10.04
N ASP A 67 12.94 -11.02 10.17
CA ASP A 67 13.56 -10.35 11.33
C ASP A 67 13.52 -8.81 11.23
N VAL A 68 13.14 -8.26 10.07
CA VAL A 68 12.89 -6.82 9.92
C VAL A 68 11.55 -6.50 10.56
N PRO A 69 11.50 -5.77 11.69
CA PRO A 69 10.25 -5.50 12.38
C PRO A 69 9.38 -4.57 11.52
N MET A 70 8.40 -5.15 10.84
CA MET A 70 7.34 -4.38 10.19
C MET A 70 6.30 -4.08 11.25
N ALA A 71 6.08 -2.79 11.56
CA ALA A 71 5.07 -2.40 12.52
C ALA A 71 3.70 -2.96 12.10
N GLU A 72 3.15 -3.86 12.91
CA GLU A 72 1.83 -4.48 12.66
C GLU A 72 0.73 -3.41 12.63
N GLU A 73 0.93 -2.35 13.40
CA GLU A 73 0.04 -1.18 13.48
C GLU A 73 0.88 0.11 13.50
N GLN A 74 0.68 0.96 12.51
CA GLN A 74 1.07 2.36 12.55
C GLN A 74 -0.19 3.16 12.90
N PRO A 75 -0.28 3.78 14.09
CA PRO A 75 -1.42 4.58 14.45
C PRO A 75 -1.53 5.75 13.47
N PHE A 76 -2.72 5.94 12.91
CA PHE A 76 -3.01 7.16 12.16
C PHE A 76 -2.99 8.34 13.13
N ASP A 77 -2.42 9.46 12.70
CA ASP A 77 -2.47 10.71 13.48
C ASP A 77 -3.88 11.31 13.33
N ASP A 78 -4.80 10.84 14.17
CA ASP A 78 -6.19 11.31 14.25
C ASP A 78 -6.34 12.61 15.06
N SER A 79 -5.23 13.33 15.28
CA SER A 79 -5.23 14.62 15.99
C SER A 79 -6.12 15.62 15.26
N SER A 80 -7.23 16.02 15.88
CA SER A 80 -8.04 17.13 15.37
C SER A 80 -7.22 18.42 15.49
N SER A 81 -7.00 19.11 14.37
CA SER A 81 -6.39 20.45 14.33
C SER A 81 -7.02 21.37 15.39
N PRO A 82 -6.22 22.22 16.08
CA PRO A 82 -6.76 23.08 17.12
C PRO A 82 -7.84 23.98 16.53
N ALA A 83 -9.02 24.00 17.16
CA ALA A 83 -10.08 24.93 16.83
C ALA A 83 -9.59 26.33 17.20
N ASP A 84 -9.30 27.15 16.20
CA ASP A 84 -9.03 28.57 16.38
C ASP A 84 -10.34 29.22 16.87
N GLY A 85 -10.26 29.85 18.04
CA GLY A 85 -11.39 30.45 18.76
C GLY A 85 -11.72 31.87 18.30
#